data_AF-A0A1Z5K9H5-F1
#
_entry.id   AF-A0A1Z5K9H5-F1
#
_cell.length_a   1.000
_cell.length_b   1.000
_cell.length_c   1.000
_cell.angle_alpha   90.00
_cell.angle_beta   90.00
_cell.angle_gamma   90.00
#
_symmetry.space_group_name_H-M   'P 1'
#
loop_
_entity.id
_entity.type
_entity.pdbx_description
1 polymer ?
#
loop_
_entity_poly.entity_id
_entity_poly.type
_entity_poly.pdbx_seq_one_letter_code
_entity_poly.pdbx_strand_id
1 'polypeptide(L)'
;MIGKSSASVVAMPIINFATFVLLWLARMVAGQKSPEDFRIHGLANIEPAFASVDGNMFSGLISARENSDAELFFWLITNDRSDSLVIWFNGGPGCSSIDAGFFFEMGPVTTPLHPAGYDNLDRGNEAPLKYNKYTWANVSNIMYIEQPVGVGYTHGSPKPHNEDEVAADFYRFLQNFFDIFPKMRKQRLFLVGESYAGMYVPSMAHYIHEKATSDDPKINLKGIALGNGWVDAVKQGPLVIDYAWWHGMIDTVYRDALWSAWADCVNGSISSPFHKFTVPDECGIMGAVLEAAGAKDGQSPNTYDVTTWDTYPVLTSDTGTFAKFLNRPEVKEALNVGHVKKEWMGCIPGAGRRKLGLLDNDRPLSMARYMADLLDKTDIDVLVYNGDDDMSTCSQGSELFLNDMEWSGQSDWLDPSTYSRGLWKVNGKVAGHAKSVRNLHFLVVYNSGHMVPYNQPVNSYDLITRFTRGRPDYIDQEIPFTLDHYRGSGKQIVPTPPGQPMSHLVSAAVGCLFGVMIMWMKTKRSKQQGYDPVPTHF
;
A
#
# COMPACT_ATOMS: atom_id res chain seq x y z
N MET A 1 -62.62 71.14 -16.63
CA MET A 1 -62.29 69.74 -16.27
C MET A 1 -60.81 69.52 -16.52
N ILE A 2 -59.97 69.55 -15.49
CA ILE A 2 -58.57 69.14 -15.58
C ILE A 2 -58.31 68.29 -14.33
N GLY A 3 -58.13 66.99 -14.55
CA GLY A 3 -57.88 65.99 -13.51
C GLY A 3 -56.42 65.98 -13.08
N LYS A 4 -56.19 65.76 -11.78
CA LYS A 4 -54.86 65.54 -11.19
C LYS A 4 -54.47 64.06 -11.34
N SER A 5 -53.27 63.77 -11.83
CA SER A 5 -52.65 62.44 -11.72
C SER A 5 -51.73 62.39 -10.49
N SER A 6 -51.96 61.42 -9.61
CA SER A 6 -51.04 61.06 -8.52
C SER A 6 -50.15 59.89 -8.97
N ALA A 7 -48.83 60.09 -9.01
CA ALA A 7 -47.86 59.03 -9.16
C ALA A 7 -47.34 58.63 -7.78
N SER A 8 -47.54 57.36 -7.41
CA SER A 8 -47.02 56.76 -6.18
C SER A 8 -45.59 56.29 -6.43
N VAL A 9 -44.61 56.89 -5.75
CA VAL A 9 -43.22 56.40 -5.73
C VAL A 9 -43.12 55.27 -4.72
N VAL A 10 -42.88 54.05 -5.21
CA VAL A 10 -42.53 52.90 -4.36
C VAL A 10 -41.08 53.09 -3.89
N ALA A 11 -40.89 53.30 -2.59
CA ALA A 11 -39.56 53.34 -1.99
C ALA A 11 -38.98 51.92 -1.94
N MET A 12 -37.99 51.63 -2.78
CA MET A 12 -37.13 50.46 -2.61
C MET A 12 -36.20 50.72 -1.41
N PRO A 13 -36.05 49.76 -0.47
CA PRO A 13 -35.07 49.92 0.60
C PRO A 13 -33.67 49.87 0.03
N ILE A 14 -32.91 50.96 0.22
CA ILE A 14 -31.47 51.00 -0.06
C ILE A 14 -30.80 50.12 1.01
N ILE A 15 -30.52 48.87 0.67
CA ILE A 15 -29.62 48.03 1.48
C ILE A 15 -28.24 48.68 1.38
N ASN A 16 -27.75 49.21 2.50
CA ASN A 16 -26.46 49.88 2.55
C ASN A 16 -25.35 48.90 2.13
N PHE A 17 -24.35 49.36 1.37
CA PHE A 17 -23.28 48.50 0.81
C PHE A 17 -22.60 47.64 1.89
N ALA A 18 -22.44 48.18 3.10
CA ALA A 18 -21.95 47.44 4.26
C ALA A 18 -22.83 46.25 4.65
N THR A 19 -24.16 46.39 4.59
CA THR A 19 -25.11 45.31 4.85
C THR A 19 -25.07 44.24 3.76
N PHE A 20 -24.86 44.63 2.50
CA PHE A 20 -24.68 43.68 1.39
C PHE A 20 -23.36 42.89 1.54
N VAL A 21 -22.27 43.56 1.90
CA VAL A 21 -20.98 42.91 2.19
C VAL A 21 -21.09 41.98 3.40
N LEU A 22 -21.78 42.39 4.47
CA LEU A 22 -22.01 41.55 5.65
C LEU A 22 -22.90 40.34 5.35
N LEU A 23 -23.94 40.49 4.54
CA LEU A 23 -24.79 39.37 4.11
C LEU A 23 -24.07 38.43 3.14
N TRP A 24 -23.18 38.98 2.29
CA TRP A 24 -22.33 38.19 1.39
C TRP A 24 -21.24 37.44 2.15
N LEU A 25 -20.58 38.07 3.12
CA LEU A 25 -19.65 37.43 4.05
C LEU A 25 -20.35 36.40 4.93
N ALA A 26 -21.55 36.69 5.44
CA ALA A 26 -22.34 35.73 6.20
C ALA A 26 -22.78 34.53 5.35
N ARG A 27 -23.08 34.73 4.06
CA ARG A 27 -23.34 33.63 3.10
C ARG A 27 -22.09 32.83 2.74
N MET A 28 -20.93 33.48 2.63
CA MET A 28 -19.63 32.82 2.46
C MET A 28 -19.32 31.92 3.67
N VAL A 29 -19.53 32.44 4.88
CA VAL A 29 -19.30 31.70 6.14
C VAL A 29 -20.35 30.60 6.36
N ALA A 30 -21.61 30.83 6.00
CA ALA A 30 -22.68 29.84 6.14
C ALA A 30 -22.61 28.66 5.15
N GLY A 31 -21.79 28.74 4.10
CA GLY A 31 -21.57 27.66 3.14
C GLY A 31 -20.31 26.83 3.39
N GLN A 32 -19.47 27.22 4.35
CA GLN A 32 -18.20 26.55 4.62
C GLN A 32 -18.42 25.46 5.67
N LYS A 33 -18.20 24.19 5.29
CA LYS A 33 -18.28 23.06 6.22
C LYS A 33 -17.27 23.24 7.36
N SER A 34 -17.63 22.80 8.56
CA SER A 34 -16.84 22.82 9.79
C SER A 34 -16.61 21.40 10.31
N PRO A 35 -15.66 21.19 11.26
CA PRO A 35 -15.46 19.87 11.86
C PRO A 35 -16.72 19.26 12.48
N GLU A 36 -17.61 20.09 13.06
CA GLU A 36 -18.82 19.59 13.71
C GLU A 36 -19.83 18.99 12.71
N ASP A 37 -19.81 19.42 11.44
CA ASP A 37 -20.65 18.83 10.38
C ASP A 37 -20.27 17.38 10.06
N PHE A 38 -19.09 16.94 10.50
CA PHE A 38 -18.57 15.59 10.32
C PHE A 38 -18.49 14.81 11.63
N ARG A 39 -18.94 15.38 12.75
CA ARG A 39 -18.79 14.74 14.06
C ARG A 39 -19.69 13.51 14.17
N ILE A 40 -19.13 12.41 14.65
CA ILE A 40 -19.89 11.17 14.89
C ILE A 40 -20.58 11.29 16.25
N HIS A 41 -21.90 11.11 16.27
CA HIS A 41 -22.72 11.12 17.47
C HIS A 41 -23.42 9.77 17.67
N GLY A 42 -23.51 9.31 18.92
CA GLY A 42 -24.35 8.17 19.29
C GLY A 42 -23.86 6.79 18.84
N LEU A 43 -22.69 6.67 18.19
CA LEU A 43 -22.16 5.38 17.73
C LEU A 43 -21.97 4.38 18.88
N ALA A 44 -21.55 4.85 20.07
CA ALA A 44 -21.45 4.01 21.28
C ALA A 44 -22.80 3.50 21.81
N ASN A 45 -23.92 4.12 21.43
CA ASN A 45 -25.26 3.63 21.75
C ASN A 45 -25.70 2.52 20.78
N ILE A 46 -25.14 2.50 19.57
CA ILE A 46 -25.40 1.48 18.55
C ILE A 46 -24.50 0.26 18.78
N GLU A 47 -23.22 0.50 19.03
CA GLU A 47 -22.21 -0.53 19.30
C GLU A 47 -21.38 -0.15 20.55
N PRO A 48 -21.64 -0.78 21.71
CA PRO A 48 -20.98 -0.46 22.97
C PRO A 48 -19.45 -0.56 22.95
N ALA A 49 -18.85 -1.32 22.03
CA ALA A 49 -17.39 -1.36 21.87
C ALA A 49 -16.78 0.04 21.63
N PHE A 50 -17.53 0.97 21.02
CA PHE A 50 -17.08 2.34 20.81
C PHE A 50 -17.07 3.20 22.09
N ALA A 51 -17.70 2.76 23.18
CA ALA A 51 -17.75 3.53 24.43
C ALA A 51 -16.37 3.68 25.11
N SER A 52 -15.41 2.82 24.77
CA SER A 52 -14.04 2.84 25.31
C SER A 52 -13.06 3.64 24.45
N VAL A 53 -13.50 4.22 23.33
CA VAL A 53 -12.64 5.01 22.46
C VAL A 53 -12.38 6.36 23.09
N ASP A 54 -11.11 6.68 23.30
CA ASP A 54 -10.67 7.99 23.77
C ASP A 54 -10.54 8.96 22.57
N GLY A 55 -11.05 10.18 22.73
CA GLY A 55 -11.06 11.21 21.70
C GLY A 55 -12.36 11.32 20.90
N ASN A 56 -12.45 12.38 20.07
CA ASN A 56 -13.58 12.59 19.18
C ASN A 56 -13.40 11.79 17.88
N MET A 57 -14.52 11.34 17.33
CA MET A 57 -14.57 10.69 16.02
C MET A 57 -15.29 11.60 15.01
N PHE A 58 -14.76 11.65 13.79
CA PHE A 58 -15.33 12.41 12.68
C PHE A 58 -15.34 11.53 11.43
N SER A 59 -16.40 11.58 10.66
CA SER A 59 -16.48 10.89 9.37
C SER A 59 -17.40 11.59 8.40
N GLY A 60 -17.22 11.29 7.13
CA GLY A 60 -18.10 11.72 6.06
C GLY A 60 -17.37 11.81 4.73
N LEU A 61 -18.01 12.48 3.77
CA LEU A 61 -17.54 12.60 2.40
C LEU A 61 -16.95 13.99 2.15
N ILE A 62 -15.77 14.02 1.53
CA ILE A 62 -15.09 15.25 1.11
C ILE A 62 -14.72 15.13 -0.36
N SER A 63 -14.99 16.20 -1.11
CA SER A 63 -14.68 16.28 -2.54
C SER A 63 -13.21 16.03 -2.85
N ALA A 64 -12.98 15.19 -3.86
CA ALA A 64 -11.66 14.78 -4.36
C ALA A 64 -11.29 15.48 -5.67
N ARG A 65 -12.24 16.13 -6.35
CA ARG A 65 -12.02 16.78 -7.66
C ARG A 65 -12.96 17.97 -7.82
N GLU A 66 -12.42 19.08 -8.31
CA GLU A 66 -13.22 20.27 -8.66
C GLU A 66 -14.23 19.96 -9.76
N ASN A 67 -15.42 20.58 -9.69
CA ASN A 67 -16.49 20.47 -10.69
C ASN A 67 -16.92 19.01 -10.98
N SER A 68 -16.85 18.14 -9.98
CA SER A 68 -17.25 16.74 -10.07
C SER A 68 -18.00 16.31 -8.81
N ASP A 69 -18.66 15.15 -8.87
CA ASP A 69 -19.31 14.51 -7.72
C ASP A 69 -18.41 13.47 -7.03
N ALA A 70 -17.13 13.39 -7.39
CA ALA A 70 -16.16 12.49 -6.76
C ALA A 70 -15.83 12.94 -5.33
N GLU A 71 -16.17 12.11 -4.35
CA GLU A 71 -15.94 12.36 -2.93
C GLU A 71 -15.33 11.12 -2.25
N LEU A 72 -14.28 11.32 -1.45
CA LEU A 72 -13.65 10.27 -0.63
C LEU A 72 -14.25 10.26 0.78
N PHE A 73 -14.57 9.06 1.26
CA PHE A 73 -14.97 8.83 2.64
C PHE A 73 -13.75 8.74 3.56
N PHE A 74 -13.83 9.40 4.70
CA PHE A 74 -12.82 9.30 5.76
C PHE A 74 -13.47 9.00 7.10
N TRP A 75 -12.70 8.38 7.99
CA TRP A 75 -13.02 8.23 9.41
C TRP A 75 -11.80 8.59 10.25
N LEU A 76 -11.86 9.73 10.92
CA LEU A 76 -10.83 10.30 11.79
C LEU A 76 -11.14 10.03 13.26
N ILE A 77 -10.15 9.58 14.03
CA ILE A 77 -10.16 9.58 15.50
C ILE A 77 -9.07 10.54 15.97
N THR A 78 -9.46 11.52 16.78
CA THR A 78 -8.53 12.54 17.30
C THR A 78 -7.91 12.12 18.61
N ASN A 79 -6.64 12.45 18.80
CA ASN A 79 -5.94 12.33 20.07
C ASN A 79 -5.35 13.69 20.44
N ASP A 80 -5.99 14.39 21.38
CA ASP A 80 -5.60 15.74 21.79
C ASP A 80 -4.23 15.81 22.49
N ARG A 81 -3.65 14.65 22.86
CA ARG A 81 -2.31 14.55 23.45
C ARG A 81 -1.21 14.33 22.41
N SER A 82 -1.57 14.17 21.13
CA SER A 82 -0.64 13.93 20.03
C SER A 82 -0.54 15.12 19.08
N ASP A 83 0.66 15.35 18.56
CA ASP A 83 0.96 16.33 17.51
C ASP A 83 1.09 15.71 16.11
N SER A 84 0.77 14.41 15.97
CA SER A 84 0.84 13.67 14.70
C SER A 84 -0.54 13.35 14.13
N LEU A 85 -0.60 13.30 12.80
CA LEU A 85 -1.72 12.77 12.02
C LEU A 85 -1.19 11.62 11.17
N VAL A 86 -1.68 10.41 11.41
CA VAL A 86 -1.45 9.24 10.56
C VAL A 86 -2.65 9.10 9.63
N ILE A 87 -2.41 8.99 8.33
CA ILE A 87 -3.44 8.59 7.36
C ILE A 87 -3.13 7.16 6.94
N TRP A 88 -4.09 6.26 7.15
CA TRP A 88 -3.98 4.85 6.85
C TRP A 88 -4.64 4.49 5.51
N PHE A 89 -3.95 3.68 4.71
CA PHE A 89 -4.40 3.16 3.42
C PHE A 89 -4.28 1.63 3.39
N ASN A 90 -5.40 0.92 3.23
CA ASN A 90 -5.34 -0.46 2.74
C ASN A 90 -5.14 -0.49 1.22
N GLY A 91 -4.75 -1.67 0.72
CA GLY A 91 -4.42 -1.91 -0.68
C GLY A 91 -5.56 -2.50 -1.51
N GLY A 92 -5.35 -3.72 -2.01
CA GLY A 92 -6.18 -4.39 -3.00
C GLY A 92 -5.47 -4.50 -4.36
N PRO A 93 -5.52 -3.47 -5.24
CA PRO A 93 -6.19 -2.18 -5.10
C PRO A 93 -7.72 -2.30 -5.09
N GLY A 94 -8.41 -1.31 -4.50
CA GLY A 94 -9.87 -1.26 -4.45
C GLY A 94 -10.51 -1.82 -3.17
N CYS A 95 -9.73 -2.00 -2.10
CA CYS A 95 -10.20 -2.47 -0.80
C CYS A 95 -10.28 -1.32 0.21
N SER A 96 -11.26 -1.39 1.10
CA SER A 96 -11.56 -0.36 2.08
C SER A 96 -10.54 -0.34 3.23
N SER A 97 -10.10 0.87 3.60
CA SER A 97 -9.33 1.11 4.82
C SER A 97 -10.13 0.96 6.10
N ILE A 98 -11.46 0.93 6.01
CA ILE A 98 -12.37 0.70 7.14
C ILE A 98 -12.51 -0.80 7.42
N ASP A 99 -12.53 -1.64 6.38
CA ASP A 99 -12.73 -3.08 6.53
C ASP A 99 -11.56 -3.75 7.29
N ALA A 100 -10.36 -3.70 6.70
CA ALA A 100 -9.17 -4.30 7.29
C ALA A 100 -8.54 -3.34 8.30
N GLY A 101 -8.16 -2.13 7.88
CA GLY A 101 -7.39 -1.23 8.72
C GLY A 101 -8.08 -0.83 10.03
N PHE A 102 -9.31 -0.34 9.92
CA PHE A 102 -10.08 0.07 11.09
C PHE A 102 -10.55 -1.14 11.89
N PHE A 103 -11.33 -2.05 11.29
CA PHE A 103 -12.01 -3.08 12.07
C PHE A 103 -11.20 -4.35 12.31
N PHE A 104 -10.22 -4.69 11.49
CA PHE A 104 -9.47 -5.94 11.65
C PHE A 104 -8.10 -5.74 12.29
N GLU A 105 -7.41 -4.66 11.94
CA GLU A 105 -6.00 -4.50 12.22
C GLU A 105 -5.75 -3.61 13.46
N MET A 106 -5.86 -2.28 13.34
CA MET A 106 -5.31 -1.33 14.34
C MET A 106 -6.30 -0.28 14.82
N GLY A 107 -7.53 -0.27 14.29
CA GLY A 107 -8.56 0.65 14.76
C GLY A 107 -9.01 0.34 16.18
N PRO A 108 -9.80 1.25 16.78
CA PRO A 108 -10.15 1.21 18.19
C PRO A 108 -11.22 0.17 18.51
N VAL A 109 -11.91 -0.35 17.51
CA VAL A 109 -12.93 -1.39 17.64
C VAL A 109 -12.62 -2.48 16.62
N THR A 110 -12.64 -3.74 17.06
CA THR A 110 -12.25 -4.89 16.24
C THR A 110 -13.04 -6.15 16.60
N THR A 111 -12.94 -7.20 15.80
CA THR A 111 -13.42 -8.54 16.19
C THR A 111 -12.47 -9.18 17.22
N PRO A 112 -12.94 -10.20 17.95
CA PRO A 112 -12.05 -11.04 18.73
C PRO A 112 -10.86 -11.54 17.89
N LEU A 113 -9.64 -11.14 18.25
CA LEU A 113 -8.44 -11.75 17.69
C LEU A 113 -8.50 -13.28 17.83
N HIS A 114 -8.28 -13.97 16.71
CA HIS A 114 -8.17 -15.41 16.65
C HIS A 114 -6.75 -15.80 16.21
N PRO A 115 -6.27 -17.00 16.56
CA PRO A 115 -5.05 -17.53 15.96
C PRO A 115 -5.12 -17.48 14.43
N ALA A 116 -3.97 -17.31 13.79
CA ALA A 116 -3.89 -17.37 12.34
C ALA A 116 -4.40 -18.76 11.85
N GLY A 117 -5.17 -18.78 10.75
CA GLY A 117 -5.84 -19.99 10.26
C GLY A 117 -7.13 -20.36 11.00
N TYR A 118 -7.67 -19.50 11.87
CA TYR A 118 -8.98 -19.72 12.47
C TYR A 118 -10.10 -19.49 11.44
N ASP A 119 -10.73 -20.59 11.03
CA ASP A 119 -11.86 -20.58 10.11
C ASP A 119 -13.14 -20.13 10.83
N ASN A 120 -13.39 -18.81 10.86
CA ASN A 120 -14.64 -18.26 11.38
C ASN A 120 -15.69 -18.20 10.25
N LEU A 121 -16.18 -19.36 9.83
CA LEU A 121 -17.30 -19.49 8.88
C LEU A 121 -18.65 -19.06 9.47
N ASP A 122 -18.71 -18.06 10.36
CA ASP A 122 -19.96 -17.42 10.72
C ASP A 122 -20.44 -16.54 9.55
N ARG A 123 -20.67 -17.18 8.39
CA ARG A 123 -21.12 -16.65 7.10
C ARG A 123 -22.59 -16.22 7.16
N GLY A 124 -23.04 -15.72 8.30
CA GLY A 124 -24.46 -15.51 8.59
C GLY A 124 -24.70 -14.48 9.69
N ASN A 125 -23.97 -14.56 10.80
CA ASN A 125 -24.15 -13.66 11.93
C ASN A 125 -23.06 -12.60 12.02
N GLU A 126 -23.38 -11.46 12.60
CA GLU A 126 -22.39 -10.44 12.94
C GLU A 126 -21.62 -10.88 14.19
N ALA A 127 -20.30 -11.01 14.07
CA ALA A 127 -19.45 -11.27 15.22
C ALA A 127 -19.49 -10.08 16.18
N PRO A 128 -19.45 -10.31 17.51
CA PRO A 128 -19.42 -9.23 18.48
C PRO A 128 -18.16 -8.38 18.29
N LEU A 129 -18.30 -7.07 18.31
CA LEU A 129 -17.17 -6.14 18.28
C LEU A 129 -16.64 -5.88 19.70
N LYS A 130 -15.35 -5.60 19.81
CA LYS A 130 -14.67 -5.31 21.08
C LYS A 130 -13.69 -4.16 20.94
N TYR A 131 -13.42 -3.46 22.03
CA TYR A 131 -12.39 -2.43 22.06
C TYR A 131 -10.98 -3.02 21.88
N ASN A 132 -10.17 -2.37 21.04
CA ASN A 132 -8.77 -2.68 20.82
C ASN A 132 -7.87 -1.80 21.69
N LYS A 133 -7.30 -2.37 22.76
CA LYS A 133 -6.36 -1.63 23.64
C LYS A 133 -5.04 -1.24 22.98
N TYR A 134 -4.68 -1.86 21.85
CA TYR A 134 -3.45 -1.56 21.09
C TYR A 134 -3.73 -0.70 19.86
N THR A 135 -4.87 0.01 19.85
CA THR A 135 -5.20 0.90 18.74
C THR A 135 -4.17 2.00 18.56
N TRP A 136 -3.85 2.31 17.31
CA TRP A 136 -2.92 3.40 16.96
C TRP A 136 -3.49 4.78 17.32
N ALA A 137 -4.81 4.90 17.48
CA ALA A 137 -5.46 6.13 17.97
C ALA A 137 -4.93 6.55 19.37
N ASN A 138 -4.37 5.63 20.16
CA ASN A 138 -3.81 5.95 21.47
C ASN A 138 -2.50 6.78 21.39
N VAL A 139 -1.83 6.86 20.24
CA VAL A 139 -0.56 7.60 20.08
C VAL A 139 -0.57 8.67 18.99
N SER A 140 -1.55 8.66 18.10
CA SER A 140 -1.69 9.64 17.02
C SER A 140 -3.14 10.02 16.80
N ASN A 141 -3.39 11.20 16.23
CA ASN A 141 -4.61 11.36 15.44
C ASN A 141 -4.50 10.39 14.26
N ILE A 142 -5.54 9.61 13.97
CA ILE A 142 -5.51 8.64 12.88
C ILE A 142 -6.75 8.75 12.01
N MET A 143 -6.53 8.81 10.70
CA MET A 143 -7.58 8.87 9.70
C MET A 143 -7.48 7.66 8.78
N TYR A 144 -8.57 6.92 8.67
CA TYR A 144 -8.73 5.84 7.69
C TYR A 144 -9.48 6.43 6.49
N ILE A 145 -8.96 6.24 5.28
CA ILE A 145 -9.55 6.79 4.06
C ILE A 145 -9.90 5.70 3.06
N GLU A 146 -11.11 5.74 2.52
CA GLU A 146 -11.53 4.83 1.47
C GLU A 146 -11.24 5.44 0.10
N GLN A 147 -10.34 4.79 -0.64
CA GLN A 147 -9.89 5.25 -1.95
C GLN A 147 -9.51 4.03 -2.81
N PRO A 148 -9.53 4.12 -4.15
CA PRO A 148 -9.95 5.27 -4.96
C PRO A 148 -11.47 5.47 -5.03
N VAL A 149 -11.92 6.40 -5.89
CA VAL A 149 -13.34 6.66 -6.14
C VAL A 149 -14.11 5.37 -6.46
N GLY A 150 -15.06 5.00 -5.59
CA GLY A 150 -15.87 3.80 -5.70
C GLY A 150 -15.60 2.73 -4.65
N VAL A 151 -14.60 2.87 -3.77
CA VAL A 151 -14.35 1.95 -2.64
C VAL A 151 -15.23 2.28 -1.44
N GLY A 152 -15.85 1.29 -0.79
CA GLY A 152 -16.67 1.52 0.41
C GLY A 152 -17.79 2.54 0.20
N TYR A 153 -17.85 3.62 1.00
CA TYR A 153 -18.81 4.72 0.82
C TYR A 153 -18.38 5.78 -0.20
N THR A 154 -17.10 5.82 -0.56
CA THR A 154 -16.59 6.71 -1.60
C THR A 154 -17.37 6.51 -2.91
N HIS A 155 -17.77 7.62 -3.53
CA HIS A 155 -18.61 7.60 -4.74
C HIS A 155 -18.34 8.78 -5.67
N GLY A 156 -19.08 8.81 -6.78
CA GLY A 156 -19.00 9.85 -7.80
C GLY A 156 -18.20 9.44 -9.04
N SER A 157 -17.92 10.42 -9.87
CA SER A 157 -17.24 10.31 -11.15
C SER A 157 -16.38 11.57 -11.42
N PRO A 158 -15.34 11.48 -12.28
CA PRO A 158 -14.81 10.25 -12.88
C PRO A 158 -14.07 9.41 -11.84
N LYS A 159 -13.97 8.10 -12.09
CA LYS A 159 -13.06 7.25 -11.33
C LYS A 159 -11.64 7.39 -11.88
N PRO A 160 -10.59 7.27 -11.04
CA PRO A 160 -9.22 7.39 -11.52
C PRO A 160 -8.81 6.23 -12.43
N HIS A 161 -8.02 6.54 -13.47
CA HIS A 161 -7.56 5.57 -14.47
C HIS A 161 -6.12 5.11 -14.31
N ASN A 162 -5.35 5.76 -13.44
CA ASN A 162 -3.96 5.45 -13.14
C ASN A 162 -3.59 6.00 -11.76
N GLU A 163 -2.37 5.68 -11.33
CA GLU A 163 -1.85 6.08 -10.04
C GLU A 163 -1.74 7.60 -9.86
N ASP A 164 -1.38 8.33 -10.91
CA ASP A 164 -1.23 9.80 -10.85
C ASP A 164 -2.57 10.49 -10.58
N GLU A 165 -3.67 9.98 -11.16
CA GLU A 165 -5.03 10.46 -10.86
C GLU A 165 -5.44 10.13 -9.42
N VAL A 166 -5.04 8.97 -8.87
CA VAL A 166 -5.28 8.63 -7.46
C VAL A 166 -4.55 9.59 -6.53
N ALA A 167 -3.28 9.89 -6.82
CA ALA A 167 -2.50 10.84 -6.04
C ALA A 167 -3.08 12.26 -6.12
N ALA A 168 -3.53 12.69 -7.30
CA ALA A 168 -4.19 13.99 -7.49
C ALA A 168 -5.52 14.10 -6.71
N ASP A 169 -6.35 13.06 -6.74
CA ASP A 169 -7.61 12.99 -6.00
C ASP A 169 -7.37 13.09 -4.50
N PHE A 170 -6.39 12.34 -3.99
CA PHE A 170 -6.02 12.38 -2.59
C PHE A 170 -5.46 13.75 -2.18
N TYR A 171 -4.61 14.36 -3.01
CA TYR A 171 -4.08 15.70 -2.75
C TYR A 171 -5.20 16.73 -2.60
N ARG A 172 -6.18 16.70 -3.51
CA ARG A 172 -7.35 17.59 -3.45
C ARG A 172 -8.23 17.32 -2.24
N PHE A 173 -8.50 16.05 -1.93
CA PHE A 173 -9.18 15.67 -0.70
C PHE A 173 -8.47 16.27 0.52
N LEU A 174 -7.14 16.17 0.57
CA LEU A 174 -6.34 16.63 1.70
C LEU A 174 -6.38 18.15 1.87
N GLN A 175 -6.35 18.91 0.76
CA GLN A 175 -6.55 20.36 0.78
C GLN A 175 -7.91 20.73 1.40
N ASN A 176 -8.99 20.12 0.90
CA ASN A 176 -10.35 20.35 1.37
C ASN A 176 -10.53 19.92 2.83
N PHE A 177 -9.97 18.77 3.20
CA PHE A 177 -9.96 18.27 4.57
C PHE A 177 -9.27 19.25 5.52
N PHE A 178 -8.12 19.80 5.15
CA PHE A 178 -7.41 20.74 6.00
C PHE A 178 -8.05 22.13 6.08
N ASP A 179 -8.87 22.51 5.11
CA ASP A 179 -9.71 23.72 5.21
C ASP A 179 -10.84 23.54 6.22
N ILE A 180 -11.41 22.34 6.30
CA ILE A 180 -12.43 21.97 7.29
C ILE A 180 -11.79 21.76 8.67
N PHE A 181 -10.63 21.07 8.73
CA PHE A 181 -9.92 20.69 9.95
C PHE A 181 -8.56 21.42 10.07
N PRO A 182 -8.53 22.75 10.29
CA PRO A 182 -7.28 23.51 10.31
C PRO A 182 -6.32 23.14 11.46
N LYS A 183 -6.83 22.51 12.55
CA LYS A 183 -5.98 21.92 13.60
C LYS A 183 -5.15 20.75 13.06
N MET A 184 -5.72 19.95 12.16
CA MET A 184 -5.07 18.80 11.54
C MET A 184 -3.98 19.22 10.56
N ARG A 185 -4.15 20.34 9.85
CA ARG A 185 -3.14 20.92 8.94
C ARG A 185 -1.79 21.19 9.63
N LYS A 186 -1.82 21.50 10.93
CA LYS A 186 -0.62 21.83 11.72
C LYS A 186 0.10 20.59 12.28
N GLN A 187 -0.52 19.42 12.23
CA GLN A 187 0.05 18.19 12.76
C GLN A 187 1.20 17.71 11.88
N ARG A 188 2.10 16.88 12.45
CA ARG A 188 3.10 16.14 11.67
C ARG A 188 2.38 15.01 10.93
N LEU A 189 2.31 15.10 9.61
CA LEU A 189 1.57 14.17 8.77
C LEU A 189 2.44 12.95 8.42
N PHE A 190 1.88 11.77 8.58
CA PHE A 190 2.46 10.49 8.19
C PHE A 190 1.49 9.75 7.28
N LEU A 191 1.95 9.32 6.10
CA LEU A 191 1.15 8.47 5.21
C LEU A 191 1.59 7.02 5.40
N VAL A 192 0.68 6.17 5.84
CA VAL A 192 0.99 4.79 6.21
C VAL A 192 0.03 3.86 5.50
N GLY A 193 0.52 2.75 4.95
CA GLY A 193 -0.38 1.81 4.32
C GLY A 193 0.18 0.42 4.17
N GLU A 194 -0.69 -0.50 3.77
CA GLU A 194 -0.37 -1.91 3.59
C GLU A 194 -0.60 -2.40 2.15
N SER A 195 0.15 -3.43 1.74
CA SER A 195 -0.13 -4.18 0.51
C SER A 195 0.04 -3.31 -0.73
N TYR A 196 -0.97 -3.22 -1.60
CA TYR A 196 -0.98 -2.32 -2.75
C TYR A 196 -0.84 -0.83 -2.36
N ALA A 197 -0.99 -0.45 -1.08
CA ALA A 197 -0.61 0.89 -0.65
C ALA A 197 0.91 1.17 -0.76
N GLY A 198 1.73 0.14 -1.02
CA GLY A 198 3.10 0.32 -1.52
C GLY A 198 3.17 1.05 -2.87
N MET A 199 2.08 1.06 -3.64
CA MET A 199 1.90 1.90 -4.82
C MET A 199 1.37 3.30 -4.42
N TYR A 200 0.30 3.33 -3.61
CA TYR A 200 -0.41 4.56 -3.19
C TYR A 200 0.44 5.53 -2.39
N VAL A 201 1.11 5.05 -1.34
CA VAL A 201 1.75 5.93 -0.37
C VAL A 201 2.96 6.66 -0.97
N PRO A 202 3.88 6.00 -1.70
CA PRO A 202 4.98 6.72 -2.36
C PRO A 202 4.50 7.68 -3.43
N SER A 203 3.48 7.31 -4.23
CA SER A 203 2.92 8.17 -5.29
C SER A 203 2.28 9.44 -4.70
N MET A 204 1.45 9.29 -3.67
CA MET A 204 0.80 10.39 -2.96
C MET A 204 1.81 11.31 -2.27
N ALA A 205 2.81 10.74 -1.58
CA ALA A 205 3.84 11.51 -0.89
C ALA A 205 4.71 12.32 -1.88
N HIS A 206 5.11 11.70 -2.99
CA HIS A 206 5.85 12.38 -4.06
C HIS A 206 5.02 13.49 -4.69
N TYR A 207 3.74 13.24 -4.97
CA TYR A 207 2.83 14.26 -5.49
C TYR A 207 2.69 15.45 -4.54
N ILE A 208 2.55 15.22 -3.23
CA ILE A 208 2.55 16.29 -2.22
C ILE A 208 3.85 17.10 -2.27
N HIS A 209 5.01 16.43 -2.36
CA HIS A 209 6.31 17.10 -2.43
C HIS A 209 6.43 17.98 -3.66
N GLU A 210 6.09 17.47 -4.84
CA GLU A 210 6.15 18.21 -6.11
C GLU A 210 5.20 19.43 -6.10
N LYS A 211 4.01 19.29 -5.51
CA LYS A 211 3.04 20.40 -5.39
C LYS A 211 3.41 21.43 -4.32
N ALA A 212 4.13 21.03 -3.26
CA ALA A 212 4.58 21.96 -2.22
C ALA A 212 5.58 23.03 -2.72
N THR A 213 6.07 22.91 -3.96
CA THR A 213 6.87 23.95 -4.64
C THR A 213 6.03 25.08 -5.25
N SER A 214 4.70 24.94 -5.28
CA SER A 214 3.75 25.97 -5.70
C SER A 214 3.23 26.80 -4.51
N ASP A 215 2.57 27.94 -4.74
CA ASP A 215 2.08 28.90 -3.73
C ASP A 215 1.03 28.35 -2.71
N ASP A 216 0.83 27.03 -2.64
CA ASP A 216 -0.12 26.35 -1.76
C ASP A 216 0.45 26.19 -0.33
N PRO A 217 -0.30 26.48 0.75
CA PRO A 217 0.16 26.27 2.13
C PRO A 217 0.77 24.87 2.34
N LYS A 218 2.06 24.86 2.70
CA LYS A 218 2.90 23.66 2.84
C LYS A 218 2.26 22.60 3.77
N ILE A 219 1.96 21.44 3.20
CA ILE A 219 1.56 20.24 3.95
C ILE A 219 2.77 19.73 4.75
N ASN A 220 2.59 19.52 6.06
CA ASN A 220 3.66 19.13 6.97
C ASN A 220 3.91 17.61 6.97
N LEU A 221 4.24 17.05 5.80
CA LEU A 221 4.62 15.64 5.66
C LEU A 221 5.94 15.37 6.39
N LYS A 222 5.96 14.33 7.22
CA LYS A 222 7.10 13.94 8.06
C LYS A 222 7.52 12.49 7.93
N GLY A 223 6.70 11.63 7.34
CA GLY A 223 7.15 10.29 7.00
C GLY A 223 6.16 9.49 6.18
N ILE A 224 6.66 8.45 5.56
CA ILE A 224 5.87 7.39 4.96
C ILE A 224 6.22 6.03 5.58
N ALA A 225 5.22 5.16 5.75
CA ALA A 225 5.46 3.79 6.18
C ALA A 225 4.68 2.76 5.36
N LEU A 226 5.36 1.69 4.94
CA LEU A 226 4.82 0.65 4.07
C LEU A 226 4.87 -0.71 4.80
N GLY A 227 3.72 -1.20 5.22
CA GLY A 227 3.56 -2.54 5.78
C GLY A 227 3.34 -3.55 4.67
N ASN A 228 4.18 -4.58 4.58
CA ASN A 228 4.00 -5.64 3.60
C ASN A 228 3.69 -5.08 2.19
N GLY A 229 4.42 -4.04 1.79
CA GLY A 229 4.07 -3.21 0.65
C GLY A 229 4.44 -3.86 -0.69
N TRP A 230 3.52 -3.80 -1.66
CA TRP A 230 3.83 -4.07 -3.08
C TRP A 230 4.34 -2.79 -3.73
N VAL A 231 5.64 -2.73 -3.98
CA VAL A 231 6.38 -1.56 -4.44
C VAL A 231 7.03 -1.81 -5.78
N ASP A 232 7.62 -2.98 -5.99
CA ASP A 232 8.37 -3.33 -7.21
C ASP A 232 8.00 -4.74 -7.70
N ALA A 233 7.17 -4.80 -8.74
CA ALA A 233 6.66 -6.06 -9.26
C ALA A 233 7.77 -6.94 -9.87
N VAL A 234 8.84 -6.34 -10.38
CA VAL A 234 9.96 -7.09 -10.99
C VAL A 234 10.76 -7.81 -9.91
N LYS A 235 10.98 -7.16 -8.76
CA LYS A 235 11.72 -7.75 -7.64
C LYS A 235 10.86 -8.66 -6.79
N GLN A 236 9.64 -8.26 -6.48
CA GLN A 236 8.78 -8.99 -5.54
C GLN A 236 8.00 -10.13 -6.21
N GLY A 237 7.61 -9.98 -7.48
CA GLY A 237 6.83 -10.95 -8.25
C GLY A 237 7.34 -12.39 -8.19
N PRO A 238 8.58 -12.67 -8.59
CA PRO A 238 9.06 -14.05 -8.66
C PRO A 238 9.39 -14.64 -7.28
N LEU A 239 9.56 -13.82 -6.24
CA LEU A 239 10.01 -14.33 -4.94
C LEU A 239 9.00 -15.23 -4.25
N VAL A 240 7.72 -15.15 -4.62
CA VAL A 240 6.70 -16.08 -4.14
C VAL A 240 7.09 -17.55 -4.43
N ILE A 241 7.86 -17.79 -5.50
CA ILE A 241 8.36 -19.12 -5.89
C ILE A 241 9.37 -19.62 -4.86
N ASP A 242 10.41 -18.83 -4.60
CA ASP A 242 11.48 -19.21 -3.67
C ASP A 242 10.99 -19.22 -2.22
N TYR A 243 10.11 -18.30 -1.87
CA TYR A 243 9.50 -18.22 -0.55
C TYR A 243 8.69 -19.48 -0.23
N ALA A 244 7.83 -19.93 -1.16
CA ALA A 244 7.09 -21.18 -1.02
C ALA A 244 8.03 -22.39 -0.88
N TRP A 245 9.12 -22.43 -1.65
CA TRP A 245 10.11 -23.50 -1.57
C TRP A 245 10.86 -23.50 -0.22
N TRP A 246 11.30 -22.34 0.28
CA TRP A 246 11.98 -22.22 1.58
C TRP A 246 11.10 -22.64 2.75
N HIS A 247 9.78 -22.46 2.64
CA HIS A 247 8.80 -22.90 3.62
C HIS A 247 8.31 -24.34 3.40
N GLY A 248 8.87 -25.07 2.42
CA GLY A 248 8.55 -26.47 2.16
C GLY A 248 7.16 -26.70 1.55
N MET A 249 6.52 -25.64 1.02
CA MET A 249 5.20 -25.73 0.39
C MET A 249 5.27 -26.39 -0.99
N ILE A 250 6.39 -26.21 -1.70
CA ILE A 250 6.66 -26.82 -3.00
C ILE A 250 8.06 -27.43 -3.03
N ASP A 251 8.30 -28.40 -3.92
CA ASP A 251 9.62 -29.00 -4.12
C ASP A 251 10.45 -28.28 -5.19
N THR A 252 11.69 -28.73 -5.39
CA THR A 252 12.61 -28.14 -6.38
C THR A 252 12.12 -28.30 -7.81
N VAL A 253 11.35 -29.34 -8.13
CA VAL A 253 10.84 -29.59 -9.48
C VAL A 253 9.79 -28.53 -9.82
N TYR A 254 8.85 -28.27 -8.92
CA TYR A 254 7.87 -27.20 -9.10
C TYR A 254 8.50 -25.82 -9.08
N ARG A 255 9.45 -25.56 -8.17
CA ARG A 255 10.20 -24.31 -8.12
C ARG A 255 10.87 -23.98 -9.45
N ASP A 256 11.63 -24.91 -10.01
CA ASP A 256 12.38 -24.69 -11.26
C ASP A 256 11.44 -24.49 -12.45
N ALA A 257 10.32 -25.22 -12.50
CA ALA A 257 9.30 -25.04 -13.53
C ALA A 257 8.64 -23.65 -13.46
N LEU A 258 8.34 -23.16 -12.25
CA LEU A 258 7.73 -21.84 -12.04
C LEU A 258 8.71 -20.71 -12.36
N TRP A 259 10.00 -20.87 -12.09
CA TRP A 259 11.03 -19.92 -12.52
C TRP A 259 11.14 -19.84 -14.05
N SER A 260 11.00 -20.97 -14.75
CA SER A 260 10.91 -20.96 -16.21
C SER A 260 9.66 -20.22 -16.70
N ALA A 261 8.51 -20.44 -16.06
CA ALA A 261 7.27 -19.74 -16.40
C ALA A 261 7.37 -18.22 -16.15
N TRP A 262 8.04 -17.79 -15.08
CA TRP A 262 8.34 -16.39 -14.84
C TRP A 262 9.22 -15.79 -15.94
N ALA A 263 10.27 -16.51 -16.36
CA ALA A 263 11.14 -16.06 -17.46
C ALA A 263 10.36 -15.91 -18.79
N ASP A 264 9.46 -16.86 -19.08
CA ASP A 264 8.57 -16.78 -20.26
C ASP A 264 7.55 -15.64 -20.14
N CYS A 265 7.08 -15.35 -18.93
CA CYS A 265 6.22 -14.18 -18.67
C CYS A 265 6.92 -12.86 -19.01
N VAL A 266 8.11 -12.65 -18.44
CA VAL A 266 8.89 -11.41 -18.62
C VAL A 266 9.28 -11.25 -20.09
N ASN A 267 9.59 -12.34 -20.79
CA ASN A 267 9.89 -12.35 -22.23
C ASN A 267 8.63 -12.30 -23.13
N GLY A 268 7.42 -12.25 -22.55
CA GLY A 268 6.16 -12.15 -23.28
C GLY A 268 5.81 -13.38 -24.13
N SER A 269 6.40 -14.54 -23.81
CA SER A 269 6.30 -15.81 -24.55
C SER A 269 5.33 -16.81 -23.90
N ILE A 270 4.61 -16.39 -22.85
CA ILE A 270 3.61 -17.18 -22.15
C ILE A 270 2.17 -16.72 -22.45
N SER A 271 1.20 -17.62 -22.28
CA SER A 271 -0.23 -17.34 -22.40
C SER A 271 -1.04 -18.07 -21.32
N SER A 272 -2.37 -17.89 -21.33
CA SER A 272 -3.30 -18.39 -20.31
C SER A 272 -3.01 -19.84 -19.88
N PRO A 273 -3.05 -20.18 -18.57
CA PRO A 273 -3.59 -19.38 -17.45
C PRO A 273 -2.66 -18.27 -16.90
N PHE A 274 -1.37 -18.31 -17.24
CA PHE A 274 -0.43 -17.20 -17.03
C PHE A 274 -0.71 -16.05 -18.00
N HIS A 275 0.09 -14.99 -17.95
CA HIS A 275 0.05 -13.94 -18.96
C HIS A 275 1.40 -13.24 -19.08
N LYS A 276 1.51 -12.35 -20.07
CA LYS A 276 2.69 -11.52 -20.27
C LYS A 276 2.82 -10.49 -19.16
N PHE A 277 4.05 -10.07 -18.86
CA PHE A 277 4.34 -9.04 -17.87
C PHE A 277 4.02 -7.64 -18.41
N THR A 278 2.73 -7.32 -18.50
CA THR A 278 2.21 -6.04 -18.99
C THR A 278 1.51 -5.23 -17.92
N VAL A 279 1.42 -5.77 -16.71
CA VAL A 279 0.79 -5.17 -15.52
C VAL A 279 1.70 -5.44 -14.32
N PRO A 280 1.67 -4.61 -13.26
CA PRO A 280 2.54 -4.75 -12.09
C PRO A 280 2.02 -5.84 -11.14
N ASP A 281 1.96 -7.07 -11.61
CA ASP A 281 1.62 -8.26 -10.83
C ASP A 281 2.68 -9.36 -11.03
N GLU A 282 2.37 -10.57 -10.57
CA GLU A 282 3.24 -11.73 -10.67
C GLU A 282 2.89 -12.69 -11.82
N CYS A 283 2.24 -12.25 -12.89
CA CYS A 283 1.91 -13.06 -14.08
C CYS A 283 1.02 -14.30 -13.86
N GLY A 284 0.34 -14.38 -12.72
CA GLY A 284 -0.36 -15.60 -12.28
C GLY A 284 0.53 -16.65 -11.61
N ILE A 285 1.80 -16.34 -11.34
CA ILE A 285 2.74 -17.22 -10.62
C ILE A 285 2.19 -17.57 -9.23
N MET A 286 1.61 -16.62 -8.50
CA MET A 286 1.02 -16.89 -7.17
C MET A 286 -0.03 -18.01 -7.25
N GLY A 287 -0.93 -17.96 -8.23
CA GLY A 287 -1.95 -19.00 -8.41
C GLY A 287 -1.34 -20.37 -8.68
N ALA A 288 -0.29 -20.42 -9.51
CA ALA A 288 0.41 -21.67 -9.82
C ALA A 288 1.22 -22.21 -8.63
N VAL A 289 1.82 -21.33 -7.81
CA VAL A 289 2.46 -21.71 -6.54
C VAL A 289 1.44 -22.35 -5.60
N LEU A 290 0.27 -21.73 -5.43
CA LEU A 290 -0.79 -22.27 -4.56
C LEU A 290 -1.32 -23.62 -5.06
N GLU A 291 -1.52 -23.77 -6.37
CA GLU A 291 -1.93 -25.04 -6.97
C GLU A 291 -0.87 -26.13 -6.72
N ALA A 292 0.42 -25.82 -6.93
CA ALA A 292 1.52 -26.73 -6.65
C ALA A 292 1.63 -27.08 -5.15
N ALA A 293 1.29 -26.13 -4.27
CA ALA A 293 1.22 -26.32 -2.83
C ALA A 293 -0.06 -27.06 -2.36
N GLY A 294 -0.92 -27.49 -3.29
CA GLY A 294 -2.05 -28.35 -3.01
C GLY A 294 -3.41 -27.66 -2.92
N ALA A 295 -3.55 -26.41 -3.38
CA ALA A 295 -4.84 -25.74 -3.45
C ALA A 295 -5.85 -26.53 -4.32
N LYS A 296 -6.99 -26.91 -3.74
CA LYS A 296 -8.06 -27.71 -4.37
C LYS A 296 -9.42 -27.39 -3.76
N ASP A 297 -10.47 -27.43 -4.58
CA ASP A 297 -11.88 -27.36 -4.14
C ASP A 297 -12.22 -26.19 -3.21
N GLY A 298 -11.62 -25.02 -3.45
CA GLY A 298 -11.84 -23.81 -2.66
C GLY A 298 -11.04 -23.75 -1.35
N GLN A 299 -10.16 -24.73 -1.10
CA GLN A 299 -9.16 -24.69 -0.04
C GLN A 299 -7.79 -24.40 -0.66
N SER A 300 -7.01 -23.54 -0.03
CA SER A 300 -5.69 -23.12 -0.51
C SER A 300 -4.84 -22.74 0.68
N PRO A 301 -3.53 -22.99 0.68
CA PRO A 301 -2.62 -22.35 1.62
C PRO A 301 -2.80 -20.84 1.64
N ASN A 302 -2.59 -20.21 2.79
CA ASN A 302 -2.76 -18.79 2.95
C ASN A 302 -1.51 -18.04 2.44
N THR A 303 -1.67 -17.27 1.36
CA THR A 303 -0.56 -16.45 0.83
C THR A 303 -0.13 -15.33 1.77
N TYR A 304 -1.02 -14.92 2.66
CA TYR A 304 -0.82 -13.82 3.59
C TYR A 304 -0.24 -14.29 4.93
N ASP A 305 -0.11 -15.61 5.15
CA ASP A 305 0.57 -16.21 6.29
C ASP A 305 0.86 -17.68 5.95
N VAL A 306 2.10 -17.98 5.55
CA VAL A 306 2.48 -19.34 5.11
C VAL A 306 2.42 -20.38 6.23
N THR A 307 2.26 -19.95 7.48
CA THR A 307 2.08 -20.87 8.62
C THR A 307 0.64 -21.38 8.74
N THR A 308 -0.29 -20.85 7.94
CA THR A 308 -1.71 -21.20 7.99
C THR A 308 -2.24 -21.74 6.67
N TRP A 309 -3.29 -22.56 6.79
CA TRP A 309 -4.02 -23.06 5.64
C TRP A 309 -5.09 -22.05 5.23
N ASP A 310 -6.03 -21.75 6.12
CA ASP A 310 -7.12 -20.83 5.80
C ASP A 310 -6.66 -19.36 5.86
N THR A 311 -7.14 -18.57 4.91
CA THR A 311 -6.92 -17.12 4.86
C THR A 311 -7.79 -16.39 5.88
N TYR A 312 -7.44 -15.13 6.16
CA TYR A 312 -8.15 -14.29 7.10
C TYR A 312 -9.61 -14.08 6.68
N PRO A 313 -10.60 -14.24 7.58
CA PRO A 313 -12.02 -14.09 7.23
C PRO A 313 -12.35 -12.76 6.53
N VAL A 314 -11.72 -11.65 6.95
CA VAL A 314 -11.88 -10.32 6.35
C VAL A 314 -11.47 -10.29 4.87
N LEU A 315 -10.54 -11.14 4.44
CA LEU A 315 -10.09 -11.23 3.05
C LEU A 315 -10.93 -12.20 2.21
N THR A 316 -11.88 -12.92 2.82
CA THR A 316 -12.72 -13.92 2.14
C THR A 316 -14.16 -13.47 1.91
N SER A 317 -14.60 -12.40 2.57
CA SER A 317 -15.99 -11.95 2.51
C SER A 317 -16.11 -10.44 2.58
N ASP A 318 -16.28 -9.83 1.39
CA ASP A 318 -16.58 -8.40 1.25
C ASP A 318 -17.95 -7.99 1.83
N THR A 319 -18.77 -8.98 2.20
CA THR A 319 -20.14 -8.82 2.75
C THR A 319 -20.28 -9.42 4.16
N GLY A 320 -19.15 -9.60 4.86
CA GLY A 320 -19.06 -10.19 6.20
C GLY A 320 -19.57 -9.28 7.32
N THR A 321 -19.10 -9.54 8.55
CA THR A 321 -19.51 -8.83 9.77
C THR A 321 -19.44 -7.31 9.63
N PHE A 322 -18.31 -6.78 9.14
CA PHE A 322 -18.10 -5.34 9.02
C PHE A 322 -19.03 -4.71 7.98
N ALA A 323 -19.23 -5.38 6.84
CA ALA A 323 -20.17 -4.92 5.83
C ALA A 323 -21.61 -4.91 6.33
N LYS A 324 -22.03 -5.91 7.10
CA LYS A 324 -23.37 -5.93 7.72
C LYS A 324 -23.54 -4.77 8.69
N PHE A 325 -22.56 -4.55 9.56
CA PHE A 325 -22.56 -3.42 10.50
C PHE A 325 -22.65 -2.07 9.77
N LEU A 326 -21.77 -1.84 8.80
CA LEU A 326 -21.70 -0.60 8.03
C LEU A 326 -22.93 -0.38 7.12
N ASN A 327 -23.67 -1.42 6.77
CA ASN A 327 -24.90 -1.24 5.99
C ASN A 327 -26.15 -0.93 6.82
N ARG A 328 -26.08 -0.99 8.16
CA ARG A 328 -27.21 -0.61 9.02
C ARG A 328 -27.56 0.88 8.85
N PRO A 329 -28.84 1.26 8.68
CA PRO A 329 -29.23 2.65 8.49
C PRO A 329 -28.76 3.59 9.60
N GLU A 330 -28.88 3.18 10.86
CA GLU A 330 -28.44 3.94 12.02
C GLU A 330 -26.92 4.13 12.09
N VAL A 331 -26.14 3.17 11.57
CA VAL A 331 -24.68 3.29 11.44
C VAL A 331 -24.33 4.25 10.32
N LYS A 332 -24.97 4.13 9.14
CA LYS A 332 -24.77 5.09 8.04
C LYS A 332 -25.09 6.52 8.46
N GLU A 333 -26.17 6.72 9.22
CA GLU A 333 -26.54 8.03 9.75
C GLU A 333 -25.48 8.54 10.74
N ALA A 334 -25.05 7.72 11.70
CA ALA A 334 -24.01 8.09 12.67
C ALA A 334 -22.67 8.43 12.00
N LEU A 335 -22.37 7.82 10.84
CA LEU A 335 -21.16 8.06 10.05
C LEU A 335 -21.30 9.20 9.03
N ASN A 336 -22.40 9.96 9.06
CA ASN A 336 -22.69 11.07 8.14
C ASN A 336 -22.80 10.64 6.66
N VAL A 337 -23.23 9.41 6.41
CA VAL A 337 -23.41 8.82 5.07
C VAL A 337 -24.80 8.20 4.87
N GLY A 338 -25.80 8.58 5.67
CA GLY A 338 -27.19 8.10 5.55
C GLY A 338 -27.84 8.35 4.17
N HIS A 339 -27.36 9.35 3.44
CA HIS A 339 -27.78 9.67 2.07
C HIS A 339 -27.14 8.77 1.00
N VAL A 340 -26.07 8.04 1.32
CA VAL A 340 -25.37 7.13 0.41
C VAL A 340 -26.19 5.85 0.24
N LYS A 341 -26.84 5.74 -0.92
CA LYS A 341 -27.71 4.59 -1.27
C LYS A 341 -26.93 3.33 -1.63
N LYS A 342 -25.64 3.45 -1.92
CA LYS A 342 -24.77 2.33 -2.26
C LYS A 342 -24.64 1.39 -1.06
N GLU A 343 -24.66 0.08 -1.32
CA GLU A 343 -24.29 -0.93 -0.33
C GLU A 343 -22.77 -0.91 -0.15
N TRP A 344 -22.35 -0.81 1.11
CA TRP A 344 -20.94 -0.86 1.47
C TRP A 344 -20.45 -2.30 1.34
N MET A 345 -19.22 -2.48 0.84
CA MET A 345 -18.53 -3.76 0.79
C MET A 345 -17.02 -3.55 0.95
N GLY A 346 -16.34 -4.56 1.48
CA GLY A 346 -14.90 -4.51 1.82
C GLY A 346 -14.02 -4.14 0.64
N CYS A 347 -13.99 -4.99 -0.39
CA CYS A 347 -13.38 -4.69 -1.67
C CYS A 347 -14.43 -4.57 -2.77
N ILE A 348 -14.18 -3.70 -3.76
CA ILE A 348 -15.08 -3.58 -4.92
C ILE A 348 -14.97 -4.83 -5.82
N PRO A 349 -16.02 -5.19 -6.57
CA PRO A 349 -15.97 -6.34 -7.46
C PRO A 349 -14.84 -6.19 -8.49
N GLY A 350 -13.98 -7.19 -8.58
CA GLY A 350 -12.79 -7.17 -9.44
C GLY A 350 -11.57 -6.51 -8.82
N ALA A 351 -11.59 -6.11 -7.54
CA ALA A 351 -10.39 -5.67 -6.84
C ALA A 351 -9.23 -6.69 -6.94
N GLY A 352 -8.00 -6.18 -6.89
CA GLY A 352 -6.79 -7.00 -7.01
C GLY A 352 -5.86 -6.56 -8.13
N ARG A 353 -4.56 -6.84 -7.94
CA ARG A 353 -3.44 -6.40 -8.81
C ARG A 353 -3.68 -6.67 -10.30
N ARG A 354 -4.37 -7.75 -10.63
CA ARG A 354 -4.62 -8.19 -12.01
C ARG A 354 -5.89 -7.61 -12.67
N LYS A 355 -6.93 -7.31 -11.88
CA LYS A 355 -8.31 -7.20 -12.42
C LYS A 355 -9.09 -5.98 -11.98
N LEU A 356 -8.48 -5.05 -11.25
CA LEU A 356 -9.18 -3.81 -10.97
C LEU A 356 -9.36 -3.08 -12.32
N GLY A 357 -10.58 -3.11 -12.88
CA GLY A 357 -10.94 -2.36 -14.10
C GLY A 357 -10.86 -0.83 -13.92
N LEU A 358 -10.46 -0.40 -12.72
CA LEU A 358 -10.04 0.94 -12.35
C LEU A 358 -8.51 0.93 -12.27
N LEU A 359 -7.85 1.97 -12.72
CA LEU A 359 -6.38 2.03 -12.79
C LEU A 359 -5.72 1.19 -13.91
N ASP A 360 -6.44 0.76 -14.96
CA ASP A 360 -5.90 -0.11 -16.02
C ASP A 360 -5.00 0.59 -17.06
N ASN A 361 -5.03 1.93 -17.16
CA ASN A 361 -4.41 2.65 -18.28
C ASN A 361 -2.97 3.09 -18.05
N ASP A 362 -2.46 3.03 -16.81
CA ASP A 362 -1.04 3.19 -16.51
C ASP A 362 -0.77 2.78 -15.05
N ARG A 363 0.05 1.76 -14.83
CA ARG A 363 0.55 1.41 -13.50
C ARG A 363 2.07 1.22 -13.59
N PRO A 364 2.86 2.01 -12.86
CA PRO A 364 4.30 1.82 -12.87
C PRO A 364 4.65 0.46 -12.29
N LEU A 365 5.65 -0.19 -12.90
CA LEU A 365 6.15 -1.48 -12.42
C LEU A 365 6.87 -1.37 -11.06
N SER A 366 7.31 -0.16 -10.71
CA SER A 366 8.01 0.14 -9.46
C SER A 366 7.76 1.56 -8.96
N MET A 367 7.57 1.71 -7.65
CA MET A 367 7.55 3.01 -6.96
C MET A 367 8.88 3.38 -6.30
N ALA A 368 9.91 2.54 -6.42
CA ALA A 368 11.21 2.78 -5.77
C ALA A 368 11.80 4.16 -6.13
N ARG A 369 11.57 4.65 -7.36
CA ARG A 369 12.01 5.99 -7.79
C ARG A 369 11.40 7.13 -6.98
N TYR A 370 10.14 7.01 -6.57
CA TYR A 370 9.45 8.03 -5.78
C TYR A 370 9.97 8.03 -4.35
N MET A 371 10.27 6.84 -3.81
CA MET A 371 10.92 6.71 -2.51
C MET A 371 12.33 7.31 -2.52
N ALA A 372 13.13 7.03 -3.56
CA ALA A 372 14.46 7.62 -3.74
C ALA A 372 14.41 9.15 -3.79
N ASP A 373 13.51 9.71 -4.60
CA ASP A 373 13.30 11.15 -4.70
C ASP A 373 12.94 11.77 -3.35
N LEU A 374 12.05 11.13 -2.58
CA LEU A 374 11.68 11.58 -1.24
C LEU A 374 12.86 11.55 -0.27
N LEU A 375 13.67 10.49 -0.29
CA LEU A 375 14.88 10.37 0.54
C LEU A 375 15.92 11.45 0.21
N ASP A 376 16.10 11.78 -1.06
CA ASP A 376 17.15 12.72 -1.52
C ASP A 376 16.73 14.19 -1.43
N LYS A 377 15.43 14.49 -1.61
CA LYS A 377 14.92 15.87 -1.71
C LYS A 377 14.21 16.37 -0.46
N THR A 378 14.01 15.52 0.55
CA THR A 378 13.26 15.86 1.76
C THR A 378 13.93 15.38 3.04
N ASP A 379 13.36 15.77 4.17
CA ASP A 379 13.73 15.35 5.53
C ASP A 379 12.78 14.29 6.12
N ILE A 380 11.93 13.65 5.30
CA ILE A 380 10.94 12.69 5.82
C ILE A 380 11.57 11.34 6.12
N ASP A 381 11.03 10.65 7.12
CA ASP A 381 11.38 9.26 7.42
C ASP A 381 10.64 8.30 6.48
N VAL A 382 11.35 7.32 5.93
CA VAL A 382 10.80 6.22 5.12
C VAL A 382 10.96 4.92 5.89
N LEU A 383 9.85 4.31 6.27
CA LEU A 383 9.80 3.03 6.97
C LEU A 383 9.21 1.95 6.06
N VAL A 384 9.94 0.87 5.82
CA VAL A 384 9.40 -0.36 5.24
C VAL A 384 9.39 -1.42 6.31
N TYR A 385 8.27 -2.11 6.50
CA TYR A 385 8.19 -3.21 7.45
C TYR A 385 7.42 -4.38 6.86
N ASN A 386 7.87 -5.59 7.14
CA ASN A 386 7.24 -6.80 6.62
C ASN A 386 7.09 -7.82 7.74
N GLY A 387 5.92 -8.44 7.84
CA GLY A 387 5.79 -9.72 8.54
C GLY A 387 6.65 -10.81 7.89
N ASP A 388 7.28 -11.65 8.70
CA ASP A 388 8.18 -12.73 8.27
C ASP A 388 7.48 -14.03 7.83
N ASP A 389 6.15 -14.08 7.87
CA ASP A 389 5.33 -15.20 7.40
C ASP A 389 4.52 -14.83 6.13
N ASP A 390 4.63 -13.59 5.62
CA ASP A 390 3.91 -13.16 4.43
C ASP A 390 4.64 -13.53 3.13
N MET A 391 4.03 -14.41 2.33
CA MET A 391 4.55 -14.75 1.01
C MET A 391 4.14 -13.73 -0.05
N SER A 392 2.99 -13.08 0.10
CA SER A 392 2.40 -12.23 -0.94
C SER A 392 3.25 -11.01 -1.26
N THR A 393 3.90 -10.43 -0.24
CA THR A 393 4.86 -9.32 -0.33
C THR A 393 6.00 -9.55 0.67
N CYS A 394 6.73 -10.65 0.49
CA CYS A 394 7.75 -11.09 1.45
C CYS A 394 8.85 -10.05 1.76
N SER A 395 9.43 -10.17 2.96
CA SER A 395 10.51 -9.31 3.45
C SER A 395 11.74 -9.28 2.54
N GLN A 396 12.08 -10.42 1.92
CA GLN A 396 13.20 -10.51 0.96
C GLN A 396 12.92 -9.66 -0.28
N GLY A 397 11.67 -9.58 -0.73
CA GLY A 397 11.28 -8.72 -1.84
C GLY A 397 11.44 -7.25 -1.51
N SER A 398 11.07 -6.87 -0.29
CA SER A 398 11.34 -5.52 0.21
C SER A 398 12.82 -5.19 0.26
N GLU A 399 13.63 -6.10 0.81
CA GLU A 399 15.07 -5.91 0.89
C GLU A 399 15.71 -5.79 -0.50
N LEU A 400 15.32 -6.63 -1.47
CA LEU A 400 15.86 -6.59 -2.82
C LEU A 400 15.56 -5.27 -3.53
N PHE A 401 14.33 -4.76 -3.47
CA PHE A 401 14.05 -3.47 -4.11
C PHE A 401 14.76 -2.31 -3.38
N LEU A 402 14.88 -2.36 -2.05
CA LEU A 402 15.61 -1.33 -1.29
C LEU A 402 17.11 -1.33 -1.59
N ASN A 403 17.69 -2.51 -1.84
CA ASN A 403 19.09 -2.64 -2.25
C ASN A 403 19.33 -2.05 -3.65
N ASP A 404 18.40 -2.26 -4.57
CA ASP A 404 18.50 -1.80 -5.96
C ASP A 404 18.01 -0.37 -6.17
N MET A 405 17.29 0.21 -5.21
CA MET A 405 16.82 1.59 -5.25
C MET A 405 17.99 2.57 -5.38
N GLU A 406 17.99 3.37 -6.44
CA GLU A 406 19.04 4.37 -6.72
C GLU A 406 18.74 5.67 -5.98
N TRP A 407 19.45 5.93 -4.86
CA TRP A 407 19.36 7.16 -4.07
C TRP A 407 20.74 7.52 -3.50
N SER A 408 20.92 8.76 -3.03
CA SER A 408 22.22 9.28 -2.57
C SER A 408 22.84 8.53 -1.37
N GLY A 409 22.06 7.69 -0.68
CA GLY A 409 22.52 6.85 0.44
C GLY A 409 22.60 5.36 0.12
N GLN A 410 22.44 4.95 -1.14
CA GLN A 410 22.48 3.53 -1.51
C GLN A 410 23.81 2.86 -1.14
N SER A 411 24.95 3.54 -1.31
CA SER A 411 26.26 3.02 -0.88
C SER A 411 26.28 2.73 0.61
N ASP A 412 25.72 3.64 1.41
CA ASP A 412 25.70 3.52 2.87
C ASP A 412 24.71 2.44 3.31
N TRP A 413 23.64 2.23 2.55
CA TRP A 413 22.68 1.15 2.76
C TRP A 413 23.30 -0.23 2.52
N LEU A 414 24.24 -0.35 1.59
CA LEU A 414 24.87 -1.62 1.22
C LEU A 414 26.15 -1.91 2.02
N ASP A 415 26.74 -0.91 2.68
CA ASP A 415 27.98 -1.05 3.44
C ASP A 415 27.71 -1.33 4.94
N PRO A 416 28.10 -2.51 5.47
CA PRO A 416 27.92 -2.87 6.89
C PRO A 416 28.66 -1.96 7.88
N SER A 417 29.56 -1.10 7.42
CA SER A 417 30.25 -0.11 8.26
C SER A 417 29.47 1.20 8.43
N THR A 418 28.43 1.44 7.61
CA THR A 418 27.69 2.71 7.58
C THR A 418 26.24 2.59 8.01
N TYR A 419 25.61 1.44 7.85
CA TYR A 419 24.26 1.21 8.38
C TYR A 419 24.28 0.64 9.80
N SER A 420 23.22 0.89 10.55
CA SER A 420 22.94 0.19 11.79
C SER A 420 22.03 -1.01 11.51
N ARG A 421 22.35 -2.18 12.06
CA ARG A 421 21.51 -3.38 11.98
C ARG A 421 21.48 -4.08 13.34
N GLY A 422 20.30 -4.55 13.74
CA GLY A 422 20.11 -5.09 15.08
C GLY A 422 18.79 -5.78 15.30
N LEU A 423 18.58 -6.16 16.55
CA LEU A 423 17.32 -6.68 17.06
C LEU A 423 16.46 -5.52 17.55
N TRP A 424 15.22 -5.50 17.07
CA TRP A 424 14.16 -4.69 17.66
C TRP A 424 13.51 -5.48 18.80
N LYS A 425 13.33 -4.82 19.95
CA LYS A 425 12.76 -5.42 21.16
C LYS A 425 11.57 -4.62 21.67
N VAL A 426 10.52 -5.35 22.01
CA VAL A 426 9.30 -4.80 22.61
C VAL A 426 9.07 -5.51 23.94
N ASN A 427 8.94 -4.74 25.02
CA ASN A 427 8.81 -5.26 26.39
C ASN A 427 9.91 -6.29 26.75
N GLY A 428 11.14 -6.05 26.30
CA GLY A 428 12.30 -6.91 26.55
C GLY A 428 12.38 -8.19 25.71
N LYS A 429 11.39 -8.46 24.84
CA LYS A 429 11.38 -9.61 23.92
C LYS A 429 11.77 -9.17 22.52
N VAL A 430 12.45 -10.03 21.76
CA VAL A 430 12.75 -9.78 20.35
C VAL A 430 11.45 -9.76 19.56
N ALA A 431 11.16 -8.64 18.91
CA ALA A 431 10.00 -8.44 18.06
C ALA A 431 10.34 -8.58 16.57
N GLY A 432 11.63 -8.47 16.24
CA GLY A 432 12.07 -8.51 14.86
C GLY A 432 13.52 -8.08 14.66
N HIS A 433 13.88 -7.90 13.40
CA HIS A 433 15.12 -7.28 12.98
C HIS A 433 14.88 -5.89 12.43
N ALA A 434 15.84 -4.99 12.63
CA ALA A 434 15.83 -3.67 12.03
C ALA A 434 17.16 -3.40 11.34
N LYS A 435 17.09 -2.68 10.21
CA LYS A 435 18.20 -2.06 9.51
C LYS A 435 17.86 -0.61 9.28
N SER A 436 18.80 0.30 9.48
CA SER A 436 18.57 1.73 9.31
C SER A 436 19.81 2.45 8.81
N VAL A 437 19.61 3.39 7.90
CA VAL A 437 20.64 4.33 7.47
C VAL A 437 19.97 5.66 7.14
N ARG A 438 20.50 6.76 7.69
CA ARG A 438 19.89 8.10 7.54
C ARG A 438 18.40 8.05 7.93
N ASN A 439 17.50 8.42 7.01
CA ASN A 439 16.05 8.43 7.14
C ASN A 439 15.34 7.21 6.52
N LEU A 440 16.09 6.16 6.13
CA LEU A 440 15.53 4.90 5.63
C LEU A 440 15.63 3.81 6.70
N HIS A 441 14.48 3.19 6.99
CA HIS A 441 14.34 2.12 7.97
C HIS A 441 13.67 0.89 7.35
N PHE A 442 14.23 -0.30 7.59
CA PHE A 442 13.63 -1.57 7.19
C PHE A 442 13.50 -2.50 8.39
N LEU A 443 12.30 -2.99 8.65
CA LEU A 443 12.00 -3.91 9.73
C LEU A 443 11.44 -5.23 9.20
N VAL A 444 11.88 -6.34 9.81
CA VAL A 444 11.24 -7.65 9.67
C VAL A 444 10.58 -7.97 11.00
N VAL A 445 9.26 -8.13 11.00
CA VAL A 445 8.43 -8.34 12.19
C VAL A 445 8.15 -9.82 12.36
N TYR A 446 8.52 -10.38 13.50
CA TYR A 446 8.46 -11.82 13.74
C TYR A 446 7.07 -12.35 14.08
N ASN A 447 6.81 -13.58 13.62
CA ASN A 447 5.55 -14.31 13.78
C ASN A 447 4.37 -13.49 13.25
N SER A 448 4.54 -12.94 12.05
CA SER A 448 3.56 -12.06 11.45
C SER A 448 3.39 -12.34 9.97
N GLY A 449 2.14 -12.53 9.56
CA GLY A 449 1.75 -12.50 8.17
C GLY A 449 1.62 -11.07 7.63
N HIS A 450 0.77 -10.93 6.61
CA HIS A 450 0.55 -9.70 5.85
C HIS A 450 0.05 -8.54 6.70
N MET A 451 -0.93 -8.81 7.57
CA MET A 451 -1.58 -7.84 8.45
C MET A 451 -0.85 -7.74 9.78
N VAL A 452 0.31 -7.07 9.77
CA VAL A 452 1.19 -6.95 10.95
C VAL A 452 0.47 -6.46 12.20
N PRO A 453 -0.41 -5.43 12.16
CA PRO A 453 -1.13 -5.01 13.34
C PRO A 453 -2.10 -6.07 13.89
N TYR A 454 -2.64 -6.94 13.04
CA TYR A 454 -3.48 -8.06 13.47
C TYR A 454 -2.66 -9.18 14.13
N ASN A 455 -1.58 -9.62 13.49
CA ASN A 455 -0.77 -10.75 14.00
C ASN A 455 0.04 -10.36 15.24
N GLN A 456 0.61 -9.14 15.25
CA GLN A 456 1.52 -8.65 16.29
C GLN A 456 1.08 -7.27 16.82
N PRO A 457 -0.10 -7.14 17.45
CA PRO A 457 -0.68 -5.85 17.83
C PRO A 457 0.19 -5.07 18.82
N VAL A 458 0.89 -5.76 19.73
CA VAL A 458 1.80 -5.13 20.70
C VAL A 458 3.02 -4.54 19.99
N ASN A 459 3.60 -5.28 19.04
CA ASN A 459 4.79 -4.85 18.33
C ASN A 459 4.44 -3.74 17.34
N SER A 460 3.34 -3.89 16.60
CA SER A 460 2.79 -2.87 15.72
C SER A 460 2.52 -1.54 16.44
N TYR A 461 1.97 -1.61 17.67
CA TYR A 461 1.77 -0.43 18.50
C TYR A 461 3.10 0.26 18.89
N ASP A 462 4.14 -0.50 19.25
CA ASP A 462 5.48 0.07 19.50
C ASP A 462 6.08 0.68 18.22
N LEU A 463 5.94 0.00 17.09
CA LEU A 463 6.42 0.45 15.77
C LEU A 463 5.87 1.83 15.42
N ILE A 464 4.54 2.00 15.43
CA ILE A 464 3.94 3.29 15.09
C ILE A 464 4.26 4.37 16.13
N THR A 465 4.42 3.98 17.40
CA THR A 465 4.79 4.89 18.48
C THR A 465 6.19 5.48 18.24
N ARG A 466 7.17 4.66 17.86
CA ARG A 466 8.53 5.10 17.55
C ARG A 466 8.55 5.97 16.30
N PHE A 467 7.86 5.54 15.25
CA PHE A 467 7.75 6.27 13.99
C PHE A 467 7.17 7.68 14.18
N THR A 468 6.00 7.77 14.79
CA THR A 468 5.28 9.05 14.90
C THR A 468 5.91 10.00 15.91
N ARG A 469 6.64 9.52 16.93
CA ARG A 469 7.26 10.40 17.95
C ARG A 469 8.62 10.97 17.56
N GLY A 470 9.03 10.84 16.30
CA GLY A 470 10.34 11.33 15.82
C GLY A 470 11.51 10.61 16.50
N ARG A 471 11.28 9.35 16.89
CA ARG A 471 12.32 8.43 17.39
C ARG A 471 12.27 7.13 16.59
N PRO A 472 12.50 7.14 15.27
CA PRO A 472 12.54 5.92 14.45
C PRO A 472 13.82 5.11 14.70
N ASP A 473 14.22 4.95 15.96
CA ASP A 473 15.30 4.07 16.38
C ASP A 473 14.68 2.73 16.80
N TYR A 474 14.84 1.74 15.92
CA TYR A 474 14.32 0.39 16.09
C TYR A 474 15.40 -0.60 16.52
N ILE A 475 16.62 -0.15 16.82
CA ILE A 475 17.76 -1.03 17.10
C ILE A 475 18.06 -1.01 18.61
N ASP A 476 17.33 -1.84 19.36
CA ASP A 476 17.51 -1.96 20.81
C ASP A 476 18.76 -2.80 21.18
N GLN A 477 19.26 -3.60 20.23
CA GLN A 477 20.53 -4.34 20.36
C GLN A 477 21.20 -4.49 19.00
N GLU A 478 22.35 -3.86 18.80
CA GLU A 478 23.17 -4.04 17.60
C GLU A 478 23.69 -5.48 17.46
N ILE A 479 23.81 -5.94 16.22
CA ILE A 479 24.36 -7.26 15.86
C ILE A 479 25.48 -7.10 14.81
N PRO A 480 26.63 -6.53 15.19
CA PRO A 480 27.74 -6.38 14.26
C PRO A 480 28.21 -7.77 13.82
N PHE A 481 28.20 -8.02 12.51
CA PHE A 481 28.72 -9.25 11.93
C PHE A 481 29.89 -8.93 11.03
N THR A 482 31.01 -9.61 11.26
CA THR A 482 32.14 -9.63 10.33
C THR A 482 32.57 -11.07 10.12
N LEU A 483 32.95 -11.41 8.89
CA LEU A 483 33.54 -12.72 8.60
C LEU A 483 34.95 -12.87 9.20
N ASP A 484 35.57 -11.78 9.68
CA ASP A 484 36.95 -11.81 10.20
C ASP A 484 37.10 -12.73 11.41
N HIS A 485 36.06 -12.82 12.25
CA HIS A 485 36.01 -13.80 13.35
C HIS A 485 36.05 -15.25 12.86
N TYR A 486 35.48 -15.53 11.69
CA TYR A 486 35.40 -16.87 11.08
C TYR A 486 36.51 -17.17 10.07
N ARG A 487 37.26 -16.15 9.62
CA ARG A 487 38.34 -16.31 8.62
C ARG A 487 39.59 -16.97 9.20
N GLY A 488 39.72 -17.06 10.53
CA GLY A 488 40.97 -17.41 11.18
C GLY A 488 42.08 -16.43 10.82
N SER A 489 43.22 -16.49 11.49
CA SER A 489 44.37 -15.66 11.14
C SER A 489 44.92 -16.06 9.76
N GLY A 490 44.50 -15.37 8.68
CA GLY A 490 45.33 -15.27 7.48
C GLY A 490 44.75 -15.58 6.09
N LYS A 491 43.45 -15.48 5.82
CA LYS A 491 42.97 -15.34 4.42
C LYS A 491 41.88 -14.29 4.28
N GLN A 492 42.23 -13.15 3.69
CA GLN A 492 41.26 -12.20 3.13
C GLN A 492 40.47 -12.92 2.03
N ILE A 493 39.21 -13.22 2.30
CA ILE A 493 38.25 -13.56 1.26
C ILE A 493 37.67 -12.22 0.80
N VAL A 494 38.13 -11.72 -0.34
CA VAL A 494 37.50 -10.57 -1.01
C VAL A 494 36.05 -11.00 -1.33
N PRO A 495 35.02 -10.23 -0.95
CA PRO A 495 33.66 -10.49 -1.40
C PRO A 495 33.65 -10.44 -2.93
N THR A 496 33.46 -11.59 -3.57
CA THR A 496 33.11 -11.62 -5.00
C THR A 496 31.77 -10.89 -5.13
N PRO A 497 31.62 -9.93 -6.07
CA PRO A 497 30.31 -9.41 -6.43
C PRO A 497 29.36 -10.58 -6.72
N PRO A 498 28.05 -10.45 -6.47
CA PRO A 498 27.09 -11.50 -6.79
C PRO A 498 27.33 -11.96 -8.23
N GLY A 499 27.78 -13.20 -8.37
CA GLY A 499 27.91 -13.83 -9.68
C GLY A 499 26.51 -13.82 -10.28
N GLN A 500 26.37 -13.21 -11.45
CA GLN A 500 25.18 -13.42 -12.27
C GLN A 500 24.89 -14.92 -12.30
N PRO A 501 23.61 -15.35 -12.20
CA PRO A 501 23.28 -16.75 -12.21
C PRO A 501 23.95 -17.41 -13.43
N MET A 502 24.68 -18.50 -13.17
CA MET A 502 25.48 -19.24 -14.16
C MET A 502 24.66 -19.77 -15.35
N SER A 503 23.34 -19.57 -15.38
CA SER A 503 22.45 -19.93 -16.47
C SER A 503 22.65 -19.11 -17.76
N HIS A 504 23.18 -17.89 -17.69
CA HIS A 504 23.37 -17.05 -18.89
C HIS A 504 24.70 -17.26 -19.63
N LEU A 505 25.77 -17.64 -18.92
CA LEU A 505 27.11 -17.81 -19.53
C LEU A 505 27.27 -19.16 -20.25
N VAL A 506 26.58 -20.22 -19.79
CA VAL A 506 26.64 -21.53 -20.46
C VAL A 506 25.92 -21.49 -21.81
N SER A 507 24.81 -20.76 -21.92
CA SER A 507 24.05 -20.63 -23.18
C SER A 507 24.81 -19.83 -24.26
N ALA A 508 25.53 -18.78 -23.87
CA ALA A 508 26.35 -18.01 -24.80
C ALA A 508 27.61 -18.77 -25.28
N ALA A 509 28.27 -19.51 -24.37
CA ALA A 509 29.44 -20.31 -24.72
C ALA A 509 29.07 -21.52 -25.61
N VAL A 510 27.95 -22.18 -25.34
CA VAL A 510 27.45 -23.30 -26.18
C VAL A 510 26.95 -22.77 -27.54
N GLY A 511 26.28 -21.61 -27.57
CA GLY A 511 25.85 -20.96 -28.81
C GLY A 511 27.03 -20.53 -29.71
N CYS A 512 28.10 -19.97 -29.13
CA CYS A 512 29.31 -19.62 -29.88
C CYS A 512 30.06 -20.85 -30.39
N LEU A 513 30.14 -21.94 -29.62
CA LEU A 513 30.77 -23.19 -30.06
C LEU A 513 30.00 -23.86 -31.20
N PHE A 514 28.65 -23.89 -31.12
CA PHE A 514 27.82 -24.40 -32.22
C PHE A 514 27.88 -23.51 -33.47
N GLY A 515 27.89 -22.18 -33.32
CA GLY A 515 28.03 -21.23 -34.42
C GLY A 515 29.35 -21.39 -35.18
N VAL A 516 30.46 -21.56 -34.46
CA VAL A 516 31.79 -21.79 -35.05
C VAL A 516 31.86 -23.17 -35.72
N MET A 517 31.24 -24.20 -35.16
CA MET A 517 31.22 -25.55 -35.75
C MET A 517 30.39 -25.59 -37.06
N ILE A 518 29.26 -24.89 -37.13
CA ILE A 518 28.43 -24.78 -38.34
C ILE A 518 29.16 -23.95 -39.43
N MET A 519 29.85 -22.87 -39.07
CA MET A 519 30.68 -22.10 -40.01
C MET A 519 31.86 -22.93 -40.55
N TRP A 520 32.49 -23.74 -39.70
CA TRP A 520 33.59 -24.63 -40.10
C TRP A 520 33.12 -25.77 -41.03
N MET A 521 31.92 -26.32 -40.79
CA MET A 521 31.33 -27.34 -41.67
C MET A 521 30.90 -26.77 -43.04
N LYS A 522 30.37 -25.53 -43.08
CA LYS A 522 30.01 -24.85 -44.34
C LYS A 522 31.25 -24.47 -45.18
N THR A 523 32.34 -24.03 -44.54
CA THR A 523 33.59 -23.70 -45.23
C THR A 523 34.37 -24.92 -45.71
N LYS A 524 34.20 -26.10 -45.08
CA LYS A 524 34.72 -27.38 -45.62
C LYS A 524 33.92 -27.89 -46.82
N ARG A 525 32.59 -27.73 -46.83
CA ARG A 525 31.75 -28.14 -47.97
C ARG A 525 31.95 -27.28 -49.23
N SER A 526 32.28 -25.99 -49.09
CA SER A 526 32.50 -25.11 -50.25
C SER A 526 33.86 -25.29 -50.95
N LYS A 527 34.79 -26.07 -50.37
CA LYS A 527 36.11 -26.36 -50.97
C LYS A 527 36.18 -27.67 -51.77
N GLN A 528 35.07 -28.39 -51.93
CA GLN A 528 35.05 -29.73 -52.55
C GLN A 528 34.21 -29.87 -53.83
N GLN A 529 33.70 -28.79 -54.42
CA GLN A 529 33.07 -28.86 -55.74
C GLN A 529 33.87 -28.06 -56.76
N GLY A 530 34.77 -28.78 -57.45
CA GLY A 530 35.43 -28.33 -58.66
C GLY A 530 34.45 -28.27 -59.83
N TYR A 531 34.66 -27.25 -60.65
CA TYR A 531 34.17 -27.05 -62.01
C TYR A 531 34.13 -28.33 -62.86
N ASP A 532 33.10 -28.47 -63.71
CA ASP A 532 33.28 -28.58 -65.17
C ASP A 532 31.94 -28.48 -65.94
N PRO A 533 31.92 -28.25 -67.28
CA PRO A 533 31.33 -27.06 -67.86
C PRO A 533 30.01 -27.28 -68.63
N VAL A 534 29.38 -26.15 -68.93
CA VAL A 534 28.24 -25.93 -69.83
C VAL A 534 28.46 -26.61 -71.19
N PRO A 535 27.38 -27.15 -71.80
CA PRO A 535 27.11 -26.80 -73.19
C PRO A 535 25.69 -26.27 -73.41
N THR A 536 25.68 -25.20 -74.20
CA THR A 536 24.60 -24.57 -74.94
C THR A 536 23.82 -25.56 -75.83
N HIS A 537 22.49 -25.45 -75.87
CA HIS A 537 21.75 -24.88 -77.01
C HIS A 537 20.23 -25.05 -76.89
N PHE A 538 19.55 -23.92 -77.20
CA PHE A 538 18.13 -23.66 -77.47
C PHE A 538 17.11 -23.74 -76.33
#